data_AF-A0A930N0C4-F1
#
_entry.id   AF-A0A930N0C4-F1
#
_cell.length_a   1.000
_cell.length_b   1.000
_cell.length_c   1.000
_cell.angle_alpha   90.00
_cell.angle_beta   90.00
_cell.angle_gamma   90.00
#
_symmetry.space_group_name_H-M   'P 1'
#
loop_
_entity.id
_entity.type
_entity.pdbx_description
1 polymer ?
#
loop_
_entity_poly.entity_id
_entity_poly.type
_entity_poly.pdbx_seq_one_letter_code
_entity_poly.pdbx_strand_id
1 'polypeptide(L)'
;RGIEDRTLIVPDPMLATGGSASAALTMLKDKGARSIILMCLVSAPEGIRRVAADHPDVPIYVAAVDDCLNEHGYIVPGLGDAGDRIFGTL
;
A
#
# COMPACT_ATOMS: atom_id res chain seq x y z
N ARG A 1 17.25 -19.84 -6.90
CA ARG A 1 16.25 -19.33 -5.92
C ARG A 1 15.56 -18.16 -6.56
N GLY A 2 14.32 -18.34 -7.00
CA GLY A 2 13.51 -17.30 -7.61
C GLY A 2 12.82 -16.44 -6.56
N ILE A 3 11.68 -15.88 -6.94
CA ILE A 3 10.86 -15.00 -6.11
C ILE A 3 10.00 -15.81 -5.12
N GLU A 4 9.69 -17.05 -5.46
CA GLU A 4 8.94 -18.04 -4.69
C GLU A 4 9.59 -18.41 -3.35
N ASP A 5 10.92 -18.27 -3.26
CA ASP A 5 11.74 -18.60 -2.08
C ASP A 5 12.08 -17.35 -1.22
N ARG A 6 11.49 -16.19 -1.53
CA ARG A 6 11.85 -14.90 -0.91
C ARG A 6 10.67 -14.27 -0.19
N THR A 7 10.98 -13.51 0.86
CA THR A 7 10.04 -12.55 1.43
C THR A 7 10.21 -11.23 0.69
N LEU A 8 9.12 -10.72 0.14
CA LEU A 8 9.09 -9.44 -0.55
C LEU A 8 8.50 -8.38 0.38
N ILE A 9 9.17 -7.25 0.48
CA ILE A 9 8.64 -6.06 1.15
C ILE A 9 8.27 -5.10 0.03
N VAL A 10 7.01 -4.67 0.00
CA VAL A 10 6.48 -3.69 -0.94
C VAL A 10 6.32 -2.37 -0.18
N PRO A 11 7.28 -1.45 -0.32
CA PRO A 11 7.17 -0.13 0.29
C PRO A 11 6.31 0.80 -0.58
N ASP A 12 5.35 1.47 0.04
CA ASP A 12 4.56 2.55 -0.59
C ASP A 12 4.22 3.60 0.48
N PRO A 13 4.61 4.88 0.36
CA PRO A 13 4.37 5.87 1.40
C PRO A 13 2.90 5.97 1.85
N MET A 14 1.95 5.84 0.92
CA MET A 14 0.53 6.14 1.19
C MET A 14 -0.38 5.02 0.71
N LEU A 15 -1.09 4.38 1.64
CA LEU A 15 -2.15 3.44 1.31
C LEU A 15 -3.52 4.14 1.39
N ALA A 16 -3.87 4.85 0.31
CA ALA A 16 -5.11 5.64 0.20
C ALA A 16 -6.31 4.75 -0.16
N THR A 17 -6.68 4.65 -1.44
CA THR A 17 -7.79 3.78 -1.90
C THR A 17 -7.44 2.29 -1.93
N GLY A 18 -6.15 1.94 -1.81
CA GLY A 18 -5.65 0.57 -1.91
C GLY A 18 -5.55 0.01 -3.34
N GLY A 19 -5.97 0.76 -4.37
CA GLY A 19 -5.99 0.26 -5.75
C GLY A 19 -4.59 -0.10 -6.29
N SER A 20 -3.63 0.82 -6.15
CA SER A 20 -2.26 0.61 -6.63
C SER A 20 -1.57 -0.55 -5.91
N ALA A 21 -1.70 -0.60 -4.58
CA ALA A 21 -1.14 -1.68 -3.77
C ALA A 21 -1.75 -3.05 -4.15
N SER A 22 -3.08 -3.14 -4.26
CA SER A 22 -3.77 -4.38 -4.67
C SER A 22 -3.32 -4.86 -6.06
N ALA A 23 -3.22 -3.96 -7.04
CA ALA A 23 -2.71 -4.31 -8.38
C ALA A 23 -1.25 -4.80 -8.34
N ALA A 24 -0.38 -4.14 -7.57
CA ALA A 24 1.01 -4.54 -7.41
C ALA A 24 1.16 -5.91 -6.75
N LEU A 25 0.39 -6.17 -5.68
CA LEU A 25 0.38 -7.44 -4.98
C LEU A 25 -0.10 -8.60 -5.88
N THR A 26 -1.17 -8.37 -6.65
CA THR A 26 -1.64 -9.32 -7.67
C THR A 26 -0.53 -9.66 -8.67
N MET A 27 0.12 -8.63 -9.24
CA MET A 27 1.21 -8.83 -10.20
C MET A 27 2.38 -9.63 -9.60
N LEU A 28 2.73 -9.40 -8.33
CA LEU A 28 3.80 -10.16 -7.67
C LEU A 28 3.42 -11.62 -7.47
N LYS A 29 2.17 -11.89 -7.08
CA LYS A 29 1.63 -13.26 -6.93
C LYS A 29 1.59 -14.00 -8.27
N ASP A 30 1.19 -13.33 -9.35
CA ASP A 30 1.20 -13.89 -10.71
C ASP A 30 2.61 -14.29 -11.16
N LYS A 31 3.65 -13.61 -10.63
CA LYS A 31 5.06 -13.94 -10.85
C LYS A 31 5.60 -15.03 -9.93
N GLY A 32 4.77 -15.57 -9.04
CA GLY A 32 5.11 -16.68 -8.14
C GLY A 32 5.52 -16.27 -6.72
N ALA A 33 5.37 -15.00 -6.33
CA ALA A 33 5.66 -14.58 -4.97
C ALA A 33 4.69 -15.24 -3.97
N ARG A 34 5.23 -15.80 -2.87
CA ARG A 34 4.47 -16.52 -1.84
C ARG A 34 4.46 -15.83 -0.47
N SER A 35 5.46 -15.00 -0.20
CA SER A 35 5.61 -14.25 1.05
C SER A 35 5.78 -12.78 0.71
N ILE A 36 4.76 -11.98 1.02
CA ILE A 36 4.73 -10.55 0.70
C ILE A 36 4.29 -9.79 1.96
N ILE A 37 4.94 -8.67 2.22
CA ILE A 37 4.60 -7.71 3.27
C ILE A 37 4.37 -6.35 2.61
N LEU A 38 3.22 -5.73 2.84
CA LEU A 38 2.96 -4.36 2.44
C LEU A 38 3.37 -3.42 3.58
N MET A 39 4.18 -2.40 3.28
CA MET A 39 4.68 -1.46 4.28
C MET A 39 4.45 -0.02 3.85
N CYS A 40 3.69 0.73 4.65
CA CYS A 40 3.33 2.12 4.35
C CYS A 40 3.62 3.06 5.52
N LEU A 41 3.71 4.36 5.25
CA LEU A 41 3.83 5.37 6.30
C LEU A 41 2.45 5.71 6.87
N VAL A 42 1.51 6.07 6.00
CA VAL A 42 0.14 6.42 6.37
C VAL A 42 -0.87 5.61 5.54
N SER A 43 -2.01 5.31 6.13
CA SER A 43 -3.12 4.69 5.41
C SER A 43 -4.46 5.23 5.84
N ALA A 44 -5.44 5.20 4.93
CA ALA A 44 -6.84 5.34 5.27
C ALA A 44 -7.51 3.97 5.48
N PRO A 45 -8.58 3.86 6.31
CA PRO A 45 -9.26 2.60 6.57
C PRO A 45 -9.82 1.93 5.31
N GLU A 46 -10.19 2.71 4.30
CA GLU A 46 -10.63 2.24 2.98
C GLU A 46 -9.55 1.41 2.29
N GLY A 47 -8.31 1.89 2.26
CA GLY A 47 -7.18 1.20 1.63
C GLY A 47 -6.85 -0.12 2.32
N ILE A 48 -6.82 -0.12 3.66
CA ILE A 48 -6.62 -1.34 4.46
C ILE A 48 -7.72 -2.35 4.18
N ARG A 49 -8.99 -1.94 4.21
CA ARG A 49 -10.14 -2.84 3.94
C ARG A 49 -10.05 -3.46 2.56
N ARG A 50 -9.69 -2.67 1.54
CA ARG A 50 -9.51 -3.19 0.18
C ARG A 50 -8.40 -4.22 0.11
N VAL A 51 -7.20 -3.90 0.59
CA VAL A 51 -6.07 -4.84 0.52
C VAL A 51 -6.34 -6.10 1.35
N ALA A 52 -6.96 -5.97 2.54
CA ALA A 52 -7.33 -7.13 3.35
C ALA A 52 -8.40 -8.02 2.68
N ALA A 53 -9.31 -7.44 1.88
CA ALA A 53 -10.30 -8.19 1.12
C ALA A 53 -9.68 -8.87 -0.12
N ASP A 54 -8.86 -8.14 -0.88
CA ASP A 54 -8.24 -8.62 -2.12
C ASP A 54 -7.10 -9.63 -1.83
N HIS A 55 -6.38 -9.43 -0.72
CA HIS A 55 -5.15 -10.15 -0.35
C HIS A 55 -5.07 -10.42 1.17
N PRO A 56 -5.98 -11.26 1.73
CA PRO A 56 -6.04 -11.52 3.18
C PRO A 56 -4.78 -12.19 3.75
N ASP A 57 -3.93 -12.75 2.90
CA ASP A 57 -2.65 -13.38 3.23
C ASP A 57 -1.48 -12.39 3.34
N VAL A 58 -1.66 -11.12 2.97
CA VAL A 58 -0.60 -10.10 2.97
C VAL A 58 -0.70 -9.24 4.24
N PRO A 59 0.24 -9.37 5.21
CA PRO A 59 0.29 -8.45 6.34
C PRO A 59 0.61 -7.02 5.87
N ILE A 60 -0.11 -6.06 6.45
CA ILE A 60 0.04 -4.63 6.21
C ILE A 60 0.63 -4.00 7.46
N TYR A 61 1.80 -3.36 7.34
CA TYR A 61 2.41 -2.57 8.39
C TYR A 61 2.31 -1.10 8.03
N VAL A 62 1.73 -0.30 8.91
CA VAL A 62 1.58 1.14 8.72
C VAL A 62 2.02 1.89 9.98
N ALA A 63 2.68 3.04 9.81
CA ALA A 63 3.10 3.85 10.97
C ALA A 63 1.92 4.64 11.56
N ALA A 64 0.96 5.06 10.72
CA ALA A 64 -0.27 5.73 11.12
C ALA A 64 -1.46 5.24 10.30
N VAL A 65 -2.62 5.17 10.96
CA VAL A 65 -3.93 5.01 10.30
C VAL A 65 -4.69 6.30 10.55
N ASP A 66 -4.96 7.03 9.48
CA ASP A 66 -5.66 8.31 9.49
C ASP A 66 -7.17 8.10 9.30
N ASP A 67 -7.95 9.19 9.33
CA ASP A 67 -9.40 9.09 9.54
C ASP A 67 -10.15 8.57 8.30
N CYS A 68 -9.87 9.15 7.12
CA CYS A 68 -10.62 8.87 5.91
C CYS A 68 -9.91 9.35 4.64
N LEU A 69 -10.58 9.17 3.51
CA LEU A 69 -10.27 9.84 2.26
C LEU A 69 -11.21 11.05 2.05
N ASN A 70 -10.69 12.13 1.48
CA ASN A 70 -11.52 13.23 0.97
C ASN A 70 -12.11 12.92 -0.42
N GLU A 71 -12.88 13.84 -0.97
CA GLU A 71 -13.55 13.71 -2.29
C GLU A 71 -12.58 13.54 -3.47
N HIS A 72 -11.32 13.93 -3.30
CA HIS A 72 -10.26 13.77 -4.30
C HIS A 72 -9.42 12.49 -4.09
N GLY A 73 -9.75 11.67 -3.08
CA GLY A 73 -9.04 10.42 -2.78
C GLY A 73 -7.74 10.59 -2.00
N TYR A 74 -7.48 11.77 -1.41
CA TYR A 74 -6.35 11.97 -0.50
C TYR A 74 -6.71 11.55 0.92
N ILE A 75 -5.73 10.99 1.62
CA ILE A 75 -5.83 10.64 3.04
C ILE A 75 -5.92 11.92 3.87
N VAL A 76 -6.81 11.95 4.87
CA VAL A 76 -7.01 13.08 5.79
C VAL A 76 -6.83 12.61 7.24
N PRO A 77 -5.97 13.27 8.05
CA PRO A 77 -5.18 14.47 7.73
C PRO A 77 -4.07 14.27 6.69
N GLY A 78 -3.49 13.07 6.60
CA GLY A 78 -2.54 12.65 5.59
C GLY A 78 -1.25 13.48 5.53
N LEU A 79 -0.57 13.39 4.39
CA LEU A 79 0.68 14.12 4.11
C LEU A 79 0.69 14.86 2.77
N GLY A 80 -0.47 15.01 2.13
CA GLY A 80 -0.59 15.56 0.77
C GLY A 80 -0.04 14.58 -0.28
N ASP A 81 0.49 15.09 -1.39
CA ASP A 81 1.16 14.25 -2.37
C ASP A 81 2.57 13.87 -1.89
N ALA A 82 2.75 12.63 -1.45
CA ALA A 82 4.04 12.14 -0.97
C ALA A 82 5.10 12.12 -2.08
N GLY A 83 4.71 11.82 -3.32
CA GLY A 83 5.63 11.75 -4.45
C GLY A 83 6.22 13.12 -4.73
N ASP A 84 5.35 14.13 -4.92
CA ASP A 84 5.80 15.49 -5.19
C ASP A 84 6.66 16.06 -4.07
N ARG A 85 6.33 15.73 -2.81
CA ARG A 85 7.11 16.16 -1.65
C ARG A 85 8.48 15.49 -1.56
N ILE A 86 8.58 14.21 -1.91
CA ILE A 86 9.85 13.46 -1.90
C ILE A 86 10.76 13.94 -3.03
N PHE A 87 10.21 14.15 -4.23
CA PHE A 87 10.99 14.47 -5.42
C PHE A 87 11.12 15.98 -5.70
N GLY A 88 10.38 16.82 -4.99
CA GLY A 88 10.43 18.28 -5.13
C GLY A 88 9.81 18.79 -6.43
N THR A 89 8.65 18.24 -6.82
CA THR A 89 7.95 18.55 -8.09
C THR A 89 6.67 19.37 -7.94
N LEU A 90 6.50 20.03 -6.79
CA LEU A 90 5.41 20.98 -6.50
C LEU A 90 5.50 22.28 -7.30
#